data_AF-A0AA38FW92-F1
#
_entry.id   AF-A0AA38FW92-F1
#
_cell.length_a   1.000
_cell.length_b   1.000
_cell.length_c   1.000
_cell.angle_alpha   90.00
_cell.angle_beta   90.00
_cell.angle_gamma   90.00
#
_symmetry.space_group_name_H-M   'P 1'
#
loop_
_entity.id
_entity.type
_entity.pdbx_description
1 polymer ?
#
loop_
_entity_poly.entity_id
_entity_poly.type
_entity_poly.pdbx_seq_one_letter_code
_entity_poly.pdbx_strand_id
1 'polypeptide(L)'
;DTLWTGEPRDFTDPKVAAILPQVRKLVTDGKFAEATAAAKAMADQPTEVYQPLGDIKLDFGASHKSFDADSYRRELDLDTATVKVNYVSEGIEFTREVFSSHPYQVIATKISANKSGAVSFTVALDSPLHYESHISGQTQIIMQGECPGKRVPPQKSLHANRQGIKFCAILELHISSDAGVVSSIEDKMLRVEGSNWAVLLLAASSSYDGPFTNPAESKKDPLSASSATLNSIKDVSFSDLYASHLADYQQLFHRVSLQLSNSTKSNSQNNGTSLSTLKNLYQDTPCIDKQQKILAGKISTADRINNFAKDEDPRLVTLLFQYGRYLLISSSRPGTLVSNLQGIWSQKVAPAWDAAPHLNINLQMNYWLAISCNLAECQEPLFDLISNLSINGRKTSQVS
;
A
#
# COMPACT_ATOMS: atom_id res chain seq x y z
N ASP A 1 3.23 7.61 -0.07
CA ASP A 1 4.26 7.19 0.91
C ASP A 1 5.00 8.38 1.57
N THR A 2 4.85 9.61 1.08
CA THR A 2 5.56 10.81 1.59
C THR A 2 4.84 11.62 2.67
N LEU A 3 3.71 11.14 3.21
CA LEU A 3 2.99 11.82 4.30
C LEU A 3 3.53 11.40 5.66
N TRP A 4 4.26 12.30 6.30
CA TRP A 4 4.89 12.12 7.60
C TRP A 4 4.67 13.38 8.44
N THR A 5 4.62 13.22 9.77
CA THR A 5 4.71 14.38 10.67
C THR A 5 6.09 15.01 10.62
N GLY A 6 6.20 16.21 11.17
CA GLY A 6 7.51 16.78 11.52
C GLY A 6 8.17 17.60 10.42
N GLU A 7 9.43 17.93 10.70
CA GLU A 7 10.34 18.69 9.87
C GLU A 7 11.76 18.10 9.97
N PRO A 8 12.67 18.42 9.04
CA PRO A 8 14.07 18.05 9.19
C PRO A 8 14.63 18.59 10.52
N ARG A 9 15.22 17.70 11.32
CA ARG A 9 15.81 18.03 12.63
C ARG A 9 17.29 17.69 12.65
N ASP A 10 18.04 18.48 13.41
CA ASP A 10 19.42 18.16 13.77
C ASP A 10 19.43 17.32 15.04
N PHE A 11 19.82 16.06 14.91
CA PHE A 11 19.93 15.09 16.02
C PHE A 11 21.36 15.04 16.59
N THR A 12 22.23 16.01 16.25
CA THR A 12 23.56 16.10 16.87
C THR A 12 23.45 16.63 18.30
N ASP A 13 24.00 15.87 19.26
CA ASP A 13 24.15 16.33 20.64
C ASP A 13 25.63 16.34 21.04
N PRO A 14 26.28 17.53 21.12
CA PRO A 14 27.68 17.66 21.52
C PRO A 14 28.01 17.06 22.90
N LYS A 15 27.01 16.84 23.76
CA LYS A 15 27.23 16.22 25.08
C LYS A 15 27.64 14.75 24.97
N VAL A 16 27.29 14.09 23.86
CA VAL A 16 27.58 12.67 23.62
C VAL A 16 29.09 12.41 23.67
N ALA A 17 29.91 13.29 23.08
CA ALA A 17 31.38 13.20 23.12
C ALA A 17 31.95 13.14 24.55
N ALA A 18 31.33 13.84 25.50
CA ALA A 18 31.77 13.82 26.90
C ALA A 18 31.27 12.58 27.67
N ILE A 19 30.08 12.06 27.31
CA ILE A 19 29.43 10.93 28.00
C ILE A 19 30.02 9.59 27.54
N LEU A 20 30.33 9.43 26.25
CA LEU A 20 30.76 8.17 25.67
C LEU A 20 32.02 7.55 26.34
N PRO A 21 33.08 8.32 26.65
CA PRO A 21 34.23 7.79 27.41
C PRO A 21 33.85 7.29 28.81
N GLN A 22 32.92 7.96 29.49
CA GLN A 22 32.44 7.55 30.80
C GLN A 22 31.66 6.23 30.72
N VAL A 23 30.77 6.09 29.74
CA VAL A 23 30.04 4.84 29.48
C VAL A 23 31.01 3.70 29.19
N ARG A 24 32.00 3.92 28.31
CA ARG A 24 33.05 2.93 28.01
C ARG A 24 33.81 2.50 29.26
N LYS A 25 34.21 3.44 30.12
CA LYS A 25 34.88 3.12 31.39
C LYS A 25 34.01 2.27 32.31
N LEU A 26 32.74 2.63 32.48
CA LEU A 26 31.81 1.87 33.33
C LEU A 26 31.60 0.44 32.81
N VAL A 27 31.52 0.24 31.50
CA VAL A 27 31.46 -1.10 30.89
C VAL A 27 32.74 -1.89 31.18
N THR A 28 33.92 -1.29 31.00
CA THR A 28 35.21 -1.93 31.29
C THR A 28 35.35 -2.31 32.77
N ASP A 29 34.83 -1.48 33.68
CA ASP A 29 34.84 -1.71 35.13
C ASP A 29 33.78 -2.75 35.58
N GLY A 30 32.98 -3.33 34.66
CA GLY A 30 31.91 -4.28 34.97
C GLY A 30 30.65 -3.67 35.58
N LYS A 31 30.50 -2.33 35.52
CA LYS A 31 29.42 -1.54 36.11
C LYS A 31 28.28 -1.30 35.13
N PHE A 32 27.59 -2.37 34.73
CA PHE A 32 26.60 -2.33 33.64
C PHE A 32 25.35 -1.49 33.94
N ALA A 33 24.89 -1.47 35.20
CA ALA A 33 23.73 -0.69 35.61
C ALA A 33 24.02 0.81 35.50
N GLU A 34 25.18 1.24 36.00
CA GLU A 34 25.65 2.61 35.89
C GLU A 34 25.94 3.00 34.44
N ALA A 35 26.54 2.09 33.65
CA ALA A 35 26.77 2.31 32.22
C ALA A 35 25.45 2.56 31.47
N THR A 36 24.41 1.78 31.77
CA THR A 36 23.09 1.94 31.15
C THR A 36 22.43 3.26 31.56
N ALA A 37 22.52 3.63 32.84
CA ALA A 37 22.01 4.91 33.32
C ALA A 37 22.71 6.10 32.66
N ALA A 38 24.04 6.04 32.49
CA ALA A 38 24.82 7.05 31.80
C ALA A 38 24.51 7.11 30.29
N ALA A 39 24.38 5.95 29.62
CA ALA A 39 24.07 5.87 28.20
C ALA A 39 22.69 6.45 27.85
N LYS A 40 21.73 6.44 28.78
CA LYS A 40 20.42 7.07 28.57
C LYS A 40 20.52 8.57 28.24
N ALA A 41 21.55 9.26 28.75
CA ALA A 41 21.79 10.66 28.45
C ALA A 41 22.32 10.90 27.02
N MET A 42 22.64 9.85 26.26
CA MET A 42 23.02 9.92 24.85
C MET A 42 21.81 9.72 23.90
N ALA A 43 20.62 9.45 24.42
CA ALA A 43 19.42 9.23 23.62
C ALA A 43 18.70 10.55 23.31
N ASP A 44 18.18 10.67 22.09
CA ASP A 44 17.39 11.82 21.64
C ASP A 44 15.90 11.45 21.47
N GLN A 45 15.10 12.41 21.01
CA GLN A 45 13.70 12.28 20.71
C GLN A 45 13.45 11.26 19.60
N PRO A 46 12.29 10.58 19.63
CA PRO A 46 11.97 9.57 18.63
C PRO A 46 11.71 10.19 17.26
N THR A 47 11.68 9.33 16.25
CA THR A 47 11.41 9.69 14.85
C THR A 47 9.98 10.21 14.65
N GLU A 48 9.75 10.79 13.48
CA GLU A 48 8.45 11.20 13.00
C GLU A 48 7.56 10.01 12.60
N VAL A 49 6.27 10.29 12.38
CA VAL A 49 5.20 9.29 12.28
C VAL A 49 4.60 9.29 10.88
N TYR A 50 4.51 8.13 10.24
CA TYR A 50 3.83 7.97 8.95
C TYR A 50 2.33 8.23 9.11
N GLN A 51 1.75 9.03 8.21
CA GLN A 51 0.36 9.49 8.30
C GLN A 51 -0.54 8.87 7.22
N PRO A 52 -1.79 8.50 7.57
CA PRO A 52 -2.78 8.07 6.58
C PRO A 52 -3.27 9.26 5.76
N LEU A 53 -3.38 9.11 4.44
CA LEU A 53 -3.99 10.15 3.58
C LEU A 53 -5.48 10.29 3.88
N GLY A 54 -6.20 9.17 3.94
CA GLY A 54 -7.65 9.14 4.08
C GLY A 54 -8.29 7.92 3.41
N ASP A 55 -9.61 8.01 3.22
CA ASP A 55 -10.46 6.98 2.64
C ASP A 55 -11.29 7.54 1.47
N ILE A 56 -11.53 6.70 0.46
CA ILE A 56 -12.65 6.88 -0.49
C ILE A 56 -13.88 6.22 0.13
N LYS A 57 -14.92 6.99 0.43
CA LYS A 57 -16.19 6.47 0.95
C LYS A 57 -17.17 6.29 -0.21
N LEU A 58 -17.67 5.07 -0.39
CA LEU A 58 -18.70 4.74 -1.37
C LEU A 58 -19.97 4.31 -0.64
N ASP A 59 -21.06 5.05 -0.83
CA ASP A 59 -22.38 4.72 -0.30
C ASP A 59 -23.33 4.34 -1.45
N PHE A 60 -23.69 3.07 -1.51
CA PHE A 60 -24.62 2.51 -2.50
C PHE A 60 -26.09 2.59 -2.07
N GLY A 61 -26.38 3.16 -0.90
CA GLY A 61 -27.73 3.30 -0.36
C GLY A 61 -28.29 2.03 0.29
N ALA A 62 -29.53 2.12 0.77
CA ALA A 62 -30.15 1.09 1.59
C ALA A 62 -30.42 -0.23 0.84
N SER A 63 -30.67 -0.18 -0.47
CA SER A 63 -30.93 -1.38 -1.30
C SER A 63 -29.73 -2.34 -1.30
N HIS A 64 -28.51 -1.81 -1.19
CA HIS A 64 -27.30 -2.62 -1.15
C HIS A 64 -26.95 -3.17 0.25
N LYS A 65 -27.74 -2.84 1.29
CA LYS A 65 -27.56 -3.44 2.63
C LYS A 65 -28.00 -4.90 2.68
N SER A 66 -28.90 -5.30 1.78
CA SER A 66 -29.37 -6.67 1.62
C SER A 66 -28.88 -7.20 0.27
N PHE A 67 -27.86 -8.05 0.30
CA PHE A 67 -27.30 -8.69 -0.89
C PHE A 67 -27.30 -10.22 -0.70
N ASP A 68 -27.22 -10.96 -1.80
CA ASP A 68 -27.05 -12.41 -1.76
C ASP A 68 -25.66 -12.73 -1.21
N ALA A 69 -25.59 -13.17 0.05
CA ALA A 69 -24.34 -13.50 0.72
C ALA A 69 -23.57 -14.63 0.03
N ASP A 70 -24.28 -15.57 -0.62
CA ASP A 70 -23.65 -16.69 -1.32
C ASP A 70 -23.00 -16.25 -2.65
N SER A 71 -23.44 -15.11 -3.20
CA SER A 71 -22.84 -14.50 -4.41
C SER A 71 -21.60 -13.65 -4.11
N TYR A 72 -21.44 -13.17 -2.88
CA TYR A 72 -20.37 -12.21 -2.54
C TYR A 72 -18.99 -12.84 -2.67
N ARG A 73 -18.13 -12.25 -3.50
CA ARG A 73 -16.73 -12.63 -3.64
C ARG A 73 -15.86 -11.39 -3.65
N ARG A 74 -14.73 -11.47 -2.96
CA ARG A 74 -13.64 -10.48 -3.09
C ARG A 74 -12.32 -11.20 -3.24
N GLU A 75 -11.47 -10.68 -4.10
CA GLU A 75 -10.16 -11.25 -4.38
C GLU A 75 -9.14 -10.15 -4.62
N LEU A 76 -7.89 -10.46 -4.30
CA LEU A 76 -6.72 -9.77 -4.81
C LEU A 76 -6.03 -10.80 -5.70
N ASP A 77 -6.04 -10.56 -7.01
CA ASP A 77 -5.32 -11.38 -7.96
C ASP A 77 -3.86 -10.90 -8.03
N LEU A 78 -2.94 -11.78 -7.61
CA LEU A 78 -1.52 -11.47 -7.63
C LEU A 78 -0.93 -11.52 -9.03
N ASP A 79 -1.57 -12.16 -10.01
CA ASP A 79 -1.07 -12.18 -11.39
C ASP A 79 -1.26 -10.82 -12.09
N THR A 80 -2.31 -10.10 -11.69
CA THR A 80 -2.74 -8.83 -12.30
C THR A 80 -2.62 -7.64 -11.37
N ALA A 81 -2.23 -7.83 -10.10
CA ALA A 81 -2.25 -6.80 -9.06
C ALA A 81 -3.58 -6.04 -8.97
N THR A 82 -4.69 -6.76 -9.12
CA THR A 82 -6.04 -6.17 -9.20
C THR A 82 -6.92 -6.73 -8.09
N VAL A 83 -7.64 -5.85 -7.41
CA VAL A 83 -8.70 -6.23 -6.48
C VAL A 83 -10.01 -6.30 -7.25
N LYS A 84 -10.75 -7.40 -7.08
CA LYS A 84 -12.10 -7.55 -7.64
C LYS A 84 -13.10 -7.86 -6.54
N VAL A 85 -14.27 -7.24 -6.60
CA VAL A 85 -15.41 -7.52 -5.71
C VAL A 85 -16.66 -7.74 -6.56
N ASN A 86 -17.29 -8.89 -6.43
CA ASN A 86 -18.54 -9.24 -7.11
C ASN A 86 -19.61 -9.57 -6.07
N TYR A 87 -20.84 -9.13 -6.30
CA TYR A 87 -21.99 -9.47 -5.47
C TYR A 87 -23.29 -9.21 -6.21
N VAL A 88 -24.36 -9.89 -5.81
CA VAL A 88 -25.71 -9.72 -6.35
C VAL A 88 -26.59 -8.99 -5.34
N SER A 89 -27.23 -7.92 -5.80
CA SER A 89 -28.22 -7.14 -5.03
C SER A 89 -29.47 -6.98 -5.87
N GLU A 90 -30.64 -7.35 -5.31
CA GLU A 90 -31.94 -7.29 -6.03
C GLU A 90 -31.92 -8.01 -7.40
N GLY A 91 -31.16 -9.10 -7.52
CA GLY A 91 -31.02 -9.88 -8.76
C GLY A 91 -30.08 -9.24 -9.80
N ILE A 92 -29.41 -8.14 -9.48
CA ILE A 92 -28.43 -7.45 -10.34
C ILE A 92 -27.03 -7.78 -9.83
N GLU A 93 -26.15 -8.22 -10.72
CA GLU A 93 -24.74 -8.48 -10.41
C GLU A 93 -23.94 -7.18 -10.52
N PHE A 94 -23.22 -6.82 -9.46
CA PHE A 94 -22.32 -5.68 -9.38
C PHE A 94 -20.88 -6.15 -9.31
N THR A 95 -20.01 -5.48 -10.08
CA THR A 95 -18.57 -5.73 -10.11
C THR A 95 -17.82 -4.44 -9.76
N ARG A 96 -16.82 -4.55 -8.87
CA ARG A 96 -15.84 -3.49 -8.60
C ARG A 96 -14.43 -4.00 -8.87
N GLU A 97 -13.66 -3.25 -9.64
CA GLU A 97 -12.27 -3.56 -9.99
C GLU A 97 -11.38 -2.41 -9.56
N VAL A 98 -10.29 -2.68 -8.83
CA VAL A 98 -9.39 -1.65 -8.31
C VAL A 98 -7.94 -2.03 -8.54
N PHE A 99 -7.15 -1.09 -9.07
CA PHE A 99 -5.69 -1.22 -9.19
C PHE A 99 -4.99 0.14 -8.98
N SER A 100 -3.71 0.09 -8.63
CA SER A 100 -2.84 1.27 -8.48
C SER A 100 -1.80 1.28 -9.58
N SER A 101 -2.03 2.10 -10.61
CA SER A 101 -1.19 2.13 -11.81
C SER A 101 0.12 2.87 -11.54
N HIS A 102 1.24 2.16 -11.56
CA HIS A 102 2.56 2.79 -11.51
C HIS A 102 2.87 3.64 -12.76
N PRO A 103 2.58 3.21 -14.01
CA PRO A 103 2.84 4.05 -15.19
C PRO A 103 2.08 5.38 -15.20
N TYR A 104 0.86 5.40 -14.68
CA TYR A 104 -0.03 6.57 -14.73
C TYR A 104 -0.21 7.29 -13.39
N GLN A 105 0.39 6.79 -12.31
CA GLN A 105 0.38 7.40 -10.97
C GLN A 105 -1.03 7.67 -10.43
N VAL A 106 -1.98 6.78 -10.72
CA VAL A 106 -3.37 6.87 -10.24
C VAL A 106 -3.86 5.55 -9.66
N ILE A 107 -4.73 5.64 -8.65
CA ILE A 107 -5.58 4.52 -8.25
C ILE A 107 -6.85 4.59 -9.10
N ALA A 108 -7.12 3.54 -9.86
CA ALA A 108 -8.30 3.41 -10.70
C ALA A 108 -9.29 2.44 -10.07
N THR A 109 -10.55 2.84 -9.93
CA THR A 109 -11.65 2.01 -9.47
C THR A 109 -12.77 2.02 -10.50
N LYS A 110 -13.11 0.86 -11.06
CA LYS A 110 -14.29 0.71 -11.93
C LYS A 110 -15.41 0.01 -11.19
N ILE A 111 -16.62 0.54 -11.32
CA ILE A 111 -17.86 0.01 -10.77
C ILE A 111 -18.79 -0.23 -11.95
N SER A 112 -19.35 -1.44 -12.06
CA SER A 112 -20.26 -1.80 -13.15
C SER A 112 -21.34 -2.76 -12.66
N ALA A 113 -22.42 -2.89 -13.45
CA ALA A 113 -23.50 -3.81 -13.21
C ALA A 113 -23.89 -4.55 -14.49
N ASN A 114 -24.48 -5.75 -14.36
CA ASN A 114 -24.98 -6.52 -15.51
C ASN A 114 -26.33 -6.02 -16.05
N LYS A 115 -26.89 -4.97 -15.45
CA LYS A 115 -28.12 -4.30 -15.89
C LYS A 115 -27.83 -2.84 -16.22
N SER A 116 -28.24 -2.41 -17.41
CA SER A 116 -28.10 -1.02 -17.84
C SER A 116 -28.80 -0.07 -16.86
N GLY A 117 -28.13 1.05 -16.56
CA GLY A 117 -28.62 2.09 -15.65
C GLY A 117 -28.72 1.66 -14.18
N ALA A 118 -28.08 0.57 -13.76
CA ALA A 118 -28.19 0.09 -12.38
C ALA A 118 -27.14 0.67 -11.42
N VAL A 119 -26.10 1.34 -11.90
CA VAL A 119 -25.03 1.89 -11.05
C VAL A 119 -25.46 3.24 -10.48
N SER A 120 -25.73 3.26 -9.18
CA SER A 120 -25.99 4.49 -8.42
C SER A 120 -25.27 4.44 -7.08
N PHE A 121 -24.56 5.52 -6.72
CA PHE A 121 -23.85 5.63 -5.44
C PHE A 121 -23.47 7.08 -5.16
N THR A 122 -23.16 7.36 -3.90
CA THR A 122 -22.52 8.61 -3.46
C THR A 122 -21.07 8.33 -3.15
N VAL A 123 -20.16 9.22 -3.59
CA VAL A 123 -18.73 9.16 -3.28
C VAL A 123 -18.27 10.41 -2.55
N ALA A 124 -17.41 10.20 -1.55
CA ALA A 124 -16.77 11.25 -0.77
C ALA A 124 -15.30 10.89 -0.49
N LEU A 125 -14.48 11.91 -0.24
CA LEU A 125 -13.15 11.75 0.36
C LEU A 125 -13.21 12.15 1.83
N ASP A 126 -12.55 11.36 2.68
CA ASP A 126 -12.50 11.58 4.12
C ASP A 126 -11.08 11.34 4.64
N SER A 127 -10.68 12.04 5.70
CA SER A 127 -9.35 11.89 6.29
C SER A 127 -9.39 12.09 7.81
N PRO A 128 -8.64 11.28 8.58
CA PRO A 128 -8.46 11.55 10.01
C PRO A 128 -7.51 12.73 10.26
N LEU A 129 -6.84 13.25 9.23
CA LEU A 129 -6.04 14.48 9.30
C LEU A 129 -6.96 15.71 9.18
N HIS A 130 -6.42 16.89 9.45
CA HIS A 130 -7.14 18.11 9.11
C HIS A 130 -7.13 18.30 7.59
N TYR A 131 -8.31 18.50 7.01
CA TYR A 131 -8.48 18.73 5.58
C TYR A 131 -9.66 19.66 5.30
N GLU A 132 -9.66 20.21 4.10
CA GLU A 132 -10.79 20.82 3.43
C GLU A 132 -11.07 20.06 2.14
N SER A 133 -12.34 19.93 1.79
CA SER A 133 -12.76 19.31 0.53
C SER A 133 -13.83 20.14 -0.14
N HIS A 134 -13.79 20.20 -1.48
CA HIS A 134 -14.80 20.88 -2.30
C HIS A 134 -14.99 20.17 -3.64
N ILE A 135 -16.10 20.44 -4.33
CA ILE A 135 -16.28 20.01 -5.72
C ILE A 135 -15.61 20.99 -6.66
N SER A 136 -14.88 20.48 -7.63
CA SER A 136 -14.34 21.26 -8.75
C SER A 136 -14.99 20.81 -10.05
N GLY A 137 -15.56 21.76 -10.80
CA GLY A 137 -16.32 21.45 -12.00
C GLY A 137 -17.57 20.61 -11.71
N GLN A 138 -17.77 19.53 -12.47
CA GLN A 138 -18.92 18.63 -12.32
C GLN A 138 -18.55 17.22 -11.85
N THR A 139 -17.27 16.86 -11.90
CA THR A 139 -16.80 15.47 -11.79
C THR A 139 -15.62 15.28 -10.86
N GLN A 140 -15.10 16.34 -10.23
CA GLN A 140 -13.95 16.24 -9.32
C GLN A 140 -14.31 16.54 -7.88
N ILE A 141 -13.77 15.73 -6.96
CA ILE A 141 -13.65 16.06 -5.54
C ILE A 141 -12.18 16.38 -5.28
N ILE A 142 -11.89 17.58 -4.78
CA ILE A 142 -10.54 17.98 -4.36
C ILE A 142 -10.51 17.98 -2.83
N MET A 143 -9.60 17.19 -2.24
CA MET A 143 -9.30 17.16 -0.81
C MET A 143 -7.88 17.67 -0.58
N GLN A 144 -7.72 18.73 0.20
CA GLN A 144 -6.43 19.33 0.55
C GLN A 144 -6.27 19.42 2.06
N GLY A 145 -5.05 19.21 2.53
CA GLY A 145 -4.76 19.31 3.96
C GLY A 145 -3.27 19.35 4.25
N GLU A 146 -2.94 19.17 5.51
CA GLU A 146 -1.56 19.20 5.99
C GLU A 146 -1.33 18.23 7.15
N CYS A 147 -0.14 17.66 7.20
CA CYS A 147 0.31 16.86 8.33
C CYS A 147 0.66 17.76 9.53
N PRO A 148 0.53 17.26 10.76
CA PRO A 148 1.09 17.93 11.93
C PRO A 148 2.59 18.22 11.75
N GLY A 149 3.01 19.46 12.04
CA GLY A 149 4.42 19.87 11.93
C GLY A 149 5.33 19.25 12.99
N LYS A 150 4.79 18.50 13.94
CA LYS A 150 5.52 17.73 14.96
C LYS A 150 4.78 16.45 15.26
N ARG A 151 5.49 15.43 15.73
CA ARG A 151 4.90 14.25 16.37
C ARG A 151 3.89 14.65 17.45
N VAL A 152 2.64 14.24 17.29
CA VAL A 152 1.59 14.43 18.30
C VAL A 152 1.54 13.19 19.21
N PRO A 153 1.60 13.34 20.54
CA PRO A 153 1.43 12.21 21.46
C PRO A 153 0.05 11.54 21.27
N PRO A 154 -0.11 10.23 21.53
CA PRO A 154 -1.30 9.44 21.19
C PRO A 154 -2.66 9.89 21.77
N GLN A 155 -2.71 10.98 22.55
CA GLN A 155 -3.89 11.46 23.27
C GLN A 155 -4.14 12.98 23.14
N LYS A 156 -3.38 13.69 22.28
CA LYS A 156 -3.59 15.13 22.04
C LYS A 156 -4.27 15.38 20.70
N SER A 157 -5.09 16.44 20.66
CA SER A 157 -5.77 16.90 19.45
C SER A 157 -4.77 17.20 18.32
N LEU A 158 -5.05 16.66 17.13
CA LEU A 158 -4.27 16.86 15.90
C LEU A 158 -4.38 18.28 15.33
N HIS A 159 -5.28 19.11 15.88
CA HIS A 159 -5.55 20.45 15.37
C HIS A 159 -4.51 21.50 15.78
N ALA A 160 -3.52 21.15 16.61
CA ALA A 160 -2.45 22.04 17.02
C ALA A 160 -1.20 21.88 16.15
N ASN A 161 -0.69 23.00 15.63
CA ASN A 161 0.59 23.16 14.90
C ASN A 161 0.62 22.69 13.42
N ARG A 162 0.02 23.55 12.58
CA ARG A 162 -0.24 23.45 11.13
C ARG A 162 0.93 23.91 10.25
N GLN A 163 2.03 23.17 10.28
CA GLN A 163 3.27 23.56 9.58
C GLN A 163 4.02 22.37 8.94
N GLY A 164 3.36 21.22 8.79
CA GLY A 164 3.97 20.02 8.22
C GLY A 164 3.78 19.89 6.71
N ILE A 165 3.99 18.68 6.21
CA ILE A 165 3.84 18.34 4.78
C ILE A 165 2.38 18.55 4.35
N LYS A 166 2.17 19.37 3.32
CA LYS A 166 0.85 19.57 2.69
C LYS A 166 0.54 18.43 1.75
N PHE A 167 -0.74 18.15 1.53
CA PHE A 167 -1.20 17.14 0.60
C PHE A 167 -2.41 17.60 -0.21
N CYS A 168 -2.58 16.99 -1.38
CA CYS A 168 -3.78 17.08 -2.18
C CYS A 168 -4.12 15.68 -2.72
N ALA A 169 -5.39 15.34 -2.68
CA ALA A 169 -5.96 14.18 -3.36
C ALA A 169 -7.12 14.68 -4.23
N ILE A 170 -7.09 14.34 -5.51
CA ILE A 170 -8.13 14.67 -6.48
C ILE A 170 -8.75 13.36 -6.97
N LEU A 171 -10.05 13.22 -6.78
CA LEU A 171 -10.84 12.12 -7.31
C LEU A 171 -11.63 12.63 -8.52
N GLU A 172 -11.30 12.14 -9.71
CA GLU A 172 -12.06 12.34 -10.94
C GLU A 172 -13.06 11.21 -11.14
N LEU A 173 -14.30 11.55 -11.50
CA LEU A 173 -15.39 10.62 -11.75
C LEU A 173 -15.80 10.65 -13.24
N HIS A 174 -15.69 9.51 -13.89
CA HIS A 174 -16.25 9.28 -15.22
C HIS A 174 -17.43 8.31 -15.13
N ILE A 175 -18.48 8.57 -15.90
CA ILE A 175 -19.64 7.68 -16.02
C ILE A 175 -19.91 7.36 -17.50
N SER A 176 -20.76 6.36 -17.76
CA SER A 176 -21.16 6.03 -19.13
C SER A 176 -21.85 7.21 -19.83
N SER A 177 -21.43 7.53 -21.06
CA SER A 177 -21.94 8.69 -21.81
C SER A 177 -23.41 8.59 -22.22
N ASP A 178 -23.93 7.37 -22.32
CA ASP A 178 -25.27 7.02 -22.76
C ASP A 178 -26.28 6.86 -21.62
N ALA A 179 -25.81 6.82 -20.36
CA ALA A 179 -26.66 6.62 -19.19
C ALA A 179 -26.05 7.20 -17.91
N GLY A 180 -26.88 7.92 -17.16
CA GLY A 180 -26.62 8.37 -15.80
C GLY A 180 -26.40 9.87 -15.68
N VAL A 181 -26.54 10.36 -14.45
CA VAL A 181 -26.37 11.77 -14.09
C VAL A 181 -25.44 11.87 -12.90
N VAL A 182 -24.56 12.88 -12.92
CA VAL A 182 -23.73 13.27 -11.77
C VAL A 182 -24.29 14.56 -11.17
N SER A 183 -24.46 14.58 -9.85
CA SER A 183 -24.83 15.78 -9.09
C SER A 183 -23.94 15.96 -7.86
N SER A 184 -23.75 17.19 -7.40
CA SER A 184 -23.03 17.48 -6.17
C SER A 184 -23.97 17.50 -4.96
N ILE A 185 -23.49 17.04 -3.82
CA ILE A 185 -24.18 17.11 -2.53
C ILE A 185 -23.27 17.86 -1.56
N GLU A 186 -23.81 18.92 -0.94
CA GLU A 186 -23.15 19.74 0.09
C GLU A 186 -21.76 20.26 -0.30
N ASP A 187 -21.52 20.42 -1.61
CA ASP A 187 -20.21 20.82 -2.17
C ASP A 187 -19.04 19.90 -1.75
N LYS A 188 -19.28 18.65 -1.34
CA LYS A 188 -18.23 17.74 -0.87
C LYS A 188 -18.32 16.32 -1.40
N MET A 189 -19.49 15.95 -1.92
CA MET A 189 -19.77 14.59 -2.38
C MET A 189 -20.33 14.64 -3.80
N LEU A 190 -20.04 13.59 -4.57
CA LEU A 190 -20.64 13.39 -5.88
C LEU A 190 -21.62 12.23 -5.83
N ARG A 191 -22.79 12.42 -6.42
CA ARG A 191 -23.84 11.41 -6.54
C ARG A 191 -23.96 10.99 -7.99
N VAL A 192 -23.76 9.69 -8.24
CA VAL A 192 -24.04 9.03 -9.52
C VAL A 192 -25.42 8.40 -9.42
N GLU A 193 -26.26 8.65 -10.41
CA GLU A 193 -27.58 8.01 -10.53
C GLU A 193 -27.77 7.42 -11.92
N GLY A 194 -28.14 6.14 -11.98
CA GLY A 194 -28.63 5.51 -13.20
C GLY A 194 -27.58 5.26 -14.29
N SER A 195 -26.32 5.00 -13.95
CA SER A 195 -25.25 4.76 -14.93
C SER A 195 -25.06 3.28 -15.28
N ASN A 196 -24.45 2.98 -16.42
CA ASN A 196 -24.04 1.62 -16.79
C ASN A 196 -22.75 1.20 -16.06
N TRP A 197 -21.84 2.16 -15.90
CA TRP A 197 -20.58 2.00 -15.20
C TRP A 197 -20.09 3.36 -14.71
N ALA A 198 -19.27 3.34 -13.66
CA ALA A 198 -18.52 4.50 -13.20
C ALA A 198 -17.03 4.13 -13.04
N VAL A 199 -16.14 5.05 -13.38
CA VAL A 199 -14.70 4.95 -13.15
C VAL A 199 -14.29 6.12 -12.26
N LEU A 200 -13.62 5.80 -11.17
CA LEU A 200 -13.00 6.76 -10.25
C LEU A 200 -11.49 6.72 -10.47
N LEU A 201 -10.88 7.86 -10.73
CA LEU A 201 -9.43 8.02 -10.83
C LEU A 201 -8.96 8.92 -9.69
N LEU A 202 -8.16 8.37 -8.77
CA LEU A 202 -7.57 9.12 -7.67
C LEU A 202 -6.09 9.39 -7.96
N ALA A 203 -5.72 10.68 -8.05
CA ALA A 203 -4.33 11.13 -7.99
C ALA A 203 -4.09 11.82 -6.65
N ALA A 204 -2.95 11.57 -6.01
CA ALA A 204 -2.57 12.24 -4.77
C ALA A 204 -1.09 12.60 -4.76
N SER A 205 -0.78 13.78 -4.24
CA SER A 205 0.57 14.31 -4.11
C SER A 205 0.77 14.98 -2.76
N SER A 206 2.04 15.19 -2.39
CA SER A 206 2.41 15.95 -1.19
C SER A 206 3.44 17.02 -1.51
N SER A 207 3.64 17.95 -0.58
CA SER A 207 4.67 18.99 -0.69
C SER A 207 6.03 18.48 -0.23
N TYR A 208 6.23 17.17 -0.11
CA TYR A 208 7.52 16.60 0.27
C TYR A 208 8.58 16.86 -0.81
N ASP A 209 9.56 17.68 -0.48
CA ASP A 209 10.64 18.11 -1.37
C ASP A 209 12.00 17.59 -0.90
N GLY A 210 12.03 16.30 -0.56
CA GLY A 210 13.21 15.61 -0.06
C GLY A 210 13.42 15.72 1.45
N PRO A 211 14.38 14.96 2.00
CA PRO A 211 14.53 14.77 3.46
C PRO A 211 15.20 15.96 4.17
N PHE A 212 15.71 16.94 3.43
CA PHE A 212 16.45 18.08 3.97
C PHE A 212 15.70 19.41 3.85
N THR A 213 14.54 19.42 3.20
CA THR A 213 13.75 20.63 2.96
C THR A 213 12.70 20.78 4.04
N ASN A 214 12.64 21.93 4.70
CA ASN A 214 11.57 22.20 5.65
C ASN A 214 10.22 22.27 4.90
N PRO A 215 9.13 21.66 5.39
CA PRO A 215 7.83 21.72 4.71
C PRO A 215 7.36 23.14 4.38
N ALA A 216 7.69 24.13 5.20
CA ALA A 216 7.35 25.53 4.97
C ALA A 216 8.10 26.16 3.78
N GLU A 217 9.24 25.59 3.38
CA GLU A 217 10.10 26.07 2.30
C GLU A 217 9.92 25.28 0.99
N SER A 218 9.07 24.24 1.02
CA SER A 218 8.82 23.40 -0.15
C SER A 218 8.31 24.21 -1.33
N LYS A 219 8.89 23.95 -2.50
CA LYS A 219 8.46 24.55 -3.78
C LYS A 219 7.43 23.69 -4.52
N LYS A 220 7.09 22.52 -3.98
CA LYS A 220 6.12 21.62 -4.59
C LYS A 220 4.70 22.02 -4.19
N ASP A 221 3.85 22.19 -5.20
CA ASP A 221 2.42 22.37 -5.02
C ASP A 221 1.68 21.04 -5.27
N PRO A 222 1.11 20.41 -4.21
CA PRO A 222 0.38 19.15 -4.33
C PRO A 222 -0.84 19.24 -5.26
N LEU A 223 -1.51 20.39 -5.29
CA LEU A 223 -2.70 20.60 -6.12
C LEU A 223 -2.31 20.58 -7.59
N SER A 224 -1.34 21.40 -7.98
CA SER A 224 -0.82 21.41 -9.36
C SER A 224 -0.28 20.03 -9.79
N ALA A 225 0.44 19.32 -8.92
CA ALA A 225 0.99 17.99 -9.24
C ALA A 225 -0.12 16.93 -9.46
N SER A 226 -1.13 16.90 -8.59
CA SER A 226 -2.25 15.95 -8.70
C SER A 226 -3.11 16.26 -9.94
N SER A 227 -3.39 17.56 -10.19
CA SER A 227 -4.09 18.01 -11.38
C SER A 227 -3.34 17.68 -12.67
N ALA A 228 -2.01 17.88 -12.70
CA ALA A 228 -1.19 17.53 -13.86
C ALA A 228 -1.22 16.03 -14.17
N THR A 229 -1.23 15.19 -13.13
CA THR A 229 -1.34 13.73 -13.27
C THR A 229 -2.65 13.35 -13.95
N LEU A 230 -3.80 13.82 -13.44
CA LEU A 230 -5.10 13.54 -14.05
C LEU A 230 -5.23 14.14 -15.46
N ASN A 231 -4.76 15.35 -15.67
CA ASN A 231 -4.79 16.00 -16.99
C ASN A 231 -3.98 15.24 -18.05
N SER A 232 -2.89 14.58 -17.66
CA SER A 232 -2.05 13.79 -18.56
C SER A 232 -2.74 12.52 -19.07
N ILE A 233 -3.78 12.06 -18.37
CA ILE A 233 -4.51 10.82 -18.69
C ILE A 233 -5.98 11.06 -19.07
N LYS A 234 -6.40 12.32 -19.26
CA LYS A 234 -7.80 12.70 -19.51
C LYS A 234 -8.45 11.98 -20.71
N ASP A 235 -7.65 11.63 -21.70
CA ASP A 235 -8.09 10.98 -22.95
C ASP A 235 -7.74 9.47 -22.97
N VAL A 236 -7.20 8.93 -21.87
CA VAL A 236 -6.80 7.52 -21.76
C VAL A 236 -7.98 6.71 -21.22
N SER A 237 -8.37 5.66 -21.95
CA SER A 237 -9.49 4.81 -21.52
C SER A 237 -9.11 3.96 -20.30
N PHE A 238 -10.11 3.52 -19.53
CA PHE A 238 -9.87 2.58 -18.43
C PHE A 238 -9.18 1.30 -18.90
N SER A 239 -9.53 0.79 -20.09
CA SER A 239 -8.88 -0.38 -20.67
C SER A 239 -7.41 -0.14 -20.99
N ASP A 240 -7.04 1.04 -21.47
CA ASP A 240 -5.64 1.38 -21.76
C ASP A 240 -4.84 1.60 -20.47
N LEU A 241 -5.44 2.26 -19.47
CA LEU A 241 -4.86 2.38 -18.12
C LEU A 241 -4.57 1.00 -17.54
N TYR A 242 -5.52 0.07 -17.67
CA TYR A 242 -5.39 -1.30 -17.18
C TYR A 242 -4.34 -2.10 -17.95
N ALA A 243 -4.31 -2.00 -19.28
CA ALA A 243 -3.33 -2.69 -20.11
C ALA A 243 -1.89 -2.26 -19.78
N SER A 244 -1.65 -0.95 -19.61
CA SER A 244 -0.33 -0.43 -19.20
C SER A 244 0.03 -0.85 -17.78
N HIS A 245 -0.93 -0.87 -16.85
CA HIS A 245 -0.73 -1.40 -15.49
C HIS A 245 -0.29 -2.85 -15.52
N LEU A 246 -0.99 -3.71 -16.28
CA LEU A 246 -0.64 -5.12 -16.41
C LEU A 246 0.76 -5.29 -17.01
N ALA A 247 1.07 -4.58 -18.09
CA ALA A 247 2.38 -4.65 -18.73
C ALA A 247 3.51 -4.27 -17.75
N ASP A 248 3.35 -3.20 -16.98
CA ASP A 248 4.34 -2.75 -15.99
C ASP A 248 4.47 -3.69 -14.78
N TYR A 249 3.36 -4.25 -14.32
CA TYR A 249 3.37 -5.13 -13.16
C TYR A 249 3.92 -6.52 -13.51
N GLN A 250 3.42 -7.12 -14.59
CA GLN A 250 3.75 -8.48 -14.99
C GLN A 250 5.20 -8.62 -15.46
N GLN A 251 5.81 -7.59 -16.04
CA GLN A 251 7.24 -7.60 -16.36
C GLN A 251 8.14 -7.79 -15.12
N LEU A 252 7.65 -7.44 -13.92
CA LEU A 252 8.34 -7.68 -12.65
C LEU A 252 7.87 -9.00 -12.04
N PHE A 253 6.56 -9.19 -11.94
CA PHE A 253 5.97 -10.32 -11.22
C PHE A 253 6.24 -11.66 -11.90
N HIS A 254 6.18 -11.76 -13.24
CA HIS A 254 6.38 -13.03 -13.95
C HIS A 254 7.83 -13.50 -14.05
N ARG A 255 8.80 -12.73 -13.55
CA ARG A 255 10.23 -13.10 -13.54
C ARG A 255 10.56 -14.33 -12.69
N VAL A 256 9.72 -14.67 -11.71
CA VAL A 256 9.90 -15.83 -10.84
C VAL A 256 8.59 -16.58 -10.70
N SER A 257 8.65 -17.89 -10.92
CA SER A 257 7.58 -18.83 -10.63
C SER A 257 8.07 -19.85 -9.60
N LEU A 258 7.20 -20.19 -8.64
CA LEU A 258 7.45 -21.22 -7.64
C LEU A 258 6.28 -22.19 -7.66
N GLN A 259 6.55 -23.46 -7.93
CA GLN A 259 5.53 -24.51 -7.89
C GLN A 259 5.92 -25.56 -6.86
N LEU A 260 5.13 -25.66 -5.80
CA LEU A 260 5.25 -26.70 -4.79
C LEU A 260 4.07 -27.68 -4.92
N SER A 261 4.34 -28.96 -4.69
CA SER A 261 3.33 -30.01 -4.74
C SER A 261 3.59 -31.04 -3.64
N ASN A 262 2.54 -31.70 -3.18
CA ASN A 262 2.68 -32.78 -2.20
C ASN A 262 3.47 -33.93 -2.83
N SER A 263 4.43 -34.49 -2.10
CA SER A 263 5.09 -35.70 -2.56
C SER A 263 4.05 -36.81 -2.64
N THR A 264 3.79 -37.34 -3.83
CA THR A 264 3.15 -38.64 -3.93
C THR A 264 4.13 -39.66 -3.36
N LYS A 265 3.81 -40.28 -2.22
CA LYS A 265 4.50 -41.51 -1.82
C LYS A 265 4.10 -42.60 -2.83
N SER A 266 4.74 -42.59 -4.00
CA SER A 266 4.72 -43.73 -4.89
C SER A 266 5.63 -44.79 -4.27
N ASN A 267 5.02 -45.81 -3.65
CA ASN A 267 5.68 -47.10 -3.53
C ASN A 267 5.84 -47.67 -4.96
N SER A 268 6.92 -47.36 -5.66
CA SER A 268 7.44 -48.25 -6.69
C SER A 268 8.93 -48.06 -6.88
N GLN A 269 9.62 -49.19 -6.86
CA GLN A 269 11.03 -49.36 -7.17
C GLN A 269 11.42 -48.69 -8.50
N ASN A 270 12.70 -48.30 -8.56
CA ASN A 270 13.50 -47.95 -9.73
C ASN A 270 12.91 -48.38 -11.08
N ASN A 271 12.75 -47.43 -12.00
CA ASN A 271 13.53 -47.35 -13.23
C ASN A 271 13.26 -46.00 -13.92
N GLY A 272 14.32 -45.37 -14.44
CA GLY A 272 14.28 -44.01 -14.99
C GLY A 272 13.19 -43.81 -16.03
N THR A 273 12.32 -42.82 -15.81
CA THR A 273 11.27 -42.44 -16.74
C THR A 273 11.26 -40.93 -16.99
N SER A 274 11.21 -40.61 -18.28
CA SER A 274 11.22 -39.28 -18.89
C SER A 274 10.13 -38.34 -18.35
N LEU A 275 10.42 -37.02 -18.41
CA LEU A 275 9.58 -35.86 -18.04
C LEU A 275 8.16 -35.90 -18.64
N SER A 276 7.95 -36.64 -19.72
CA SER A 276 6.62 -36.86 -20.33
C SER A 276 5.70 -37.75 -19.47
N THR A 277 6.24 -38.60 -18.60
CA THR A 277 5.47 -39.52 -17.74
C THR A 277 4.89 -38.79 -16.52
N LEU A 278 5.53 -37.71 -16.06
CA LEU A 278 5.05 -36.90 -14.94
C LEU A 278 3.75 -36.11 -15.26
N LYS A 279 3.43 -35.89 -16.55
CA LYS A 279 2.17 -35.23 -16.94
C LYS A 279 0.94 -36.10 -16.69
N ASN A 280 1.07 -37.43 -16.68
CA ASN A 280 -0.06 -38.35 -16.55
C ASN A 280 -0.31 -38.85 -15.12
N LEU A 281 0.59 -38.55 -14.16
CA LEU A 281 0.44 -38.93 -12.75
C LEU A 281 -0.36 -37.92 -11.91
N TYR A 282 -0.86 -36.84 -12.52
CA TYR A 282 -1.69 -35.83 -11.87
C TYR A 282 -3.19 -36.18 -11.82
N GLN A 283 -3.59 -37.42 -12.14
CA GLN A 283 -5.01 -37.82 -12.24
C GLN A 283 -5.63 -38.37 -10.93
N ASP A 284 -4.91 -38.44 -9.81
CA ASP A 284 -5.48 -38.93 -8.54
C ASP A 284 -6.28 -37.86 -7.77
N THR A 285 -7.49 -38.24 -7.40
CA THR A 285 -8.73 -37.43 -7.44
C THR A 285 -9.05 -36.50 -6.24
N PRO A 286 -8.42 -36.52 -5.04
CA PRO A 286 -8.74 -35.55 -3.97
C PRO A 286 -8.14 -34.15 -4.15
N CYS A 287 -6.94 -34.06 -4.76
CA CYS A 287 -6.21 -32.79 -4.86
C CYS A 287 -6.77 -31.88 -5.97
N ILE A 288 -7.31 -32.47 -7.04
CA ILE A 288 -8.01 -31.75 -8.11
C ILE A 288 -9.31 -31.15 -7.57
N ASP A 289 -10.11 -31.89 -6.79
CA ASP A 289 -11.37 -31.37 -6.24
C ASP A 289 -11.13 -30.17 -5.31
N LYS A 290 -10.13 -30.27 -4.41
CA LYS A 290 -9.72 -29.12 -3.59
C LYS A 290 -9.20 -27.96 -4.44
N GLN A 291 -8.43 -28.23 -5.48
CA GLN A 291 -7.91 -27.20 -6.39
C GLN A 291 -9.02 -26.49 -7.17
N GLN A 292 -9.94 -27.25 -7.75
CA GLN A 292 -11.08 -26.72 -8.49
C GLN A 292 -11.98 -25.93 -7.55
N LYS A 293 -12.16 -26.37 -6.29
CA LYS A 293 -12.86 -25.59 -5.26
C LYS A 293 -12.13 -24.30 -4.91
N ILE A 294 -10.80 -24.30 -4.77
CA ILE A 294 -10.01 -23.07 -4.54
C ILE A 294 -10.13 -22.12 -5.73
N LEU A 295 -9.90 -22.62 -6.96
CA LEU A 295 -9.99 -21.83 -8.19
C LEU A 295 -11.42 -21.32 -8.46
N ALA A 296 -12.44 -22.07 -8.04
CA ALA A 296 -13.84 -21.64 -8.09
C ALA A 296 -14.24 -20.74 -6.90
N GLY A 297 -13.28 -20.29 -6.07
CA GLY A 297 -13.56 -19.41 -4.93
C GLY A 297 -14.41 -20.04 -3.83
N LYS A 298 -14.50 -21.37 -3.77
CA LYS A 298 -15.27 -22.14 -2.77
C LYS A 298 -14.51 -22.38 -1.46
N ILE A 299 -13.21 -22.08 -1.42
CA ILE A 299 -12.39 -22.13 -0.20
C ILE A 299 -11.65 -20.80 -0.09
N SER A 300 -11.89 -20.06 0.98
CA SER A 300 -11.26 -18.75 1.17
C SER A 300 -9.78 -18.89 1.58
N THR A 301 -8.98 -17.86 1.32
CA THR A 301 -7.59 -17.81 1.84
C THR A 301 -7.55 -17.89 3.38
N ALA A 302 -8.55 -17.35 4.07
CA ALA A 302 -8.66 -17.45 5.53
C ALA A 302 -8.85 -18.92 5.98
N ASP A 303 -9.72 -19.66 5.31
CA ASP A 303 -9.92 -21.09 5.60
C ASP A 303 -8.67 -21.91 5.29
N ARG A 304 -7.93 -21.57 4.23
CA ARG A 304 -6.65 -22.21 3.92
C ARG A 304 -5.62 -21.99 5.04
N ILE A 305 -5.51 -20.77 5.56
CA ILE A 305 -4.63 -20.46 6.68
C ILE A 305 -5.04 -21.24 7.94
N ASN A 306 -6.33 -21.25 8.27
CA ASN A 306 -6.85 -21.95 9.45
C ASN A 306 -6.64 -23.47 9.38
N ASN A 307 -6.62 -24.04 8.17
CA ASN A 307 -6.42 -25.47 7.96
C ASN A 307 -4.96 -25.88 7.69
N PHE A 308 -4.04 -24.93 7.54
CA PHE A 308 -2.66 -25.22 7.13
C PHE A 308 -1.93 -26.19 8.07
N ALA A 309 -2.15 -26.08 9.39
CA ALA A 309 -1.55 -26.98 10.38
C ALA A 309 -2.01 -28.45 10.23
N LYS A 310 -3.09 -28.71 9.48
CA LYS A 310 -3.63 -30.04 9.23
C LYS A 310 -3.28 -30.57 7.84
N ASP A 311 -3.34 -29.69 6.82
CA ASP A 311 -3.25 -30.09 5.43
C ASP A 311 -1.94 -29.71 4.72
N GLU A 312 -1.12 -28.88 5.37
CA GLU A 312 0.16 -28.36 4.88
C GLU A 312 0.11 -27.92 3.41
N ASP A 313 -0.98 -27.24 2.99
CA ASP A 313 -1.24 -26.88 1.59
C ASP A 313 -0.01 -26.21 0.92
N PRO A 314 0.72 -26.90 0.03
CA PRO A 314 1.95 -26.38 -0.56
C PRO A 314 1.68 -25.16 -1.44
N ARG A 315 0.45 -25.00 -1.94
CA ARG A 315 0.07 -23.83 -2.71
C ARG A 315 -0.19 -22.61 -1.85
N LEU A 316 -0.45 -22.77 -0.55
CA LEU A 316 -0.52 -21.63 0.36
C LEU A 316 0.89 -21.08 0.60
N VAL A 317 1.89 -21.96 0.66
CA VAL A 317 3.31 -21.58 0.72
C VAL A 317 3.72 -20.84 -0.55
N THR A 318 3.39 -21.37 -1.74
CA THR A 318 3.60 -20.65 -3.01
C THR A 318 2.90 -19.30 -3.02
N LEU A 319 1.65 -19.22 -2.55
CA LEU A 319 0.89 -17.97 -2.50
C LEU A 319 1.58 -16.95 -1.58
N LEU A 320 2.01 -17.37 -0.39
CA LEU A 320 2.72 -16.49 0.56
C LEU A 320 4.06 -15.99 0.00
N PHE A 321 4.82 -16.86 -0.67
CA PHE A 321 6.06 -16.49 -1.37
C PHE A 321 5.81 -15.40 -2.42
N GLN A 322 4.81 -15.62 -3.29
CA GLN A 322 4.45 -14.64 -4.32
C GLN A 322 3.86 -13.37 -3.73
N TYR A 323 3.16 -13.47 -2.60
CA TYR A 323 2.63 -12.29 -1.91
C TYR A 323 3.75 -11.38 -1.39
N GLY A 324 4.87 -11.93 -0.91
CA GLY A 324 6.05 -11.14 -0.56
C GLY A 324 6.62 -10.34 -1.75
N ARG A 325 6.69 -10.96 -2.93
CA ARG A 325 7.11 -10.28 -4.18
C ARG A 325 6.11 -9.20 -4.60
N TYR A 326 4.81 -9.50 -4.57
CA TYR A 326 3.74 -8.52 -4.82
C TYR A 326 3.88 -7.30 -3.88
N LEU A 327 4.01 -7.52 -2.57
CA LEU A 327 4.11 -6.44 -1.60
C LEU A 327 5.32 -5.54 -1.84
N LEU A 328 6.48 -6.10 -2.20
CA LEU A 328 7.66 -5.29 -2.53
C LEU A 328 7.44 -4.46 -3.79
N ILE A 329 6.93 -5.07 -4.89
CA ILE A 329 6.60 -4.35 -6.13
C ILE A 329 5.62 -3.21 -5.85
N SER A 330 4.62 -3.44 -4.99
CA SER A 330 3.57 -2.45 -4.70
C SER A 330 3.98 -1.37 -3.68
N SER A 331 5.11 -1.53 -2.97
CA SER A 331 5.52 -0.59 -1.91
C SER A 331 6.92 0.02 -2.07
N SER A 332 7.71 -0.45 -3.03
CA SER A 332 9.06 0.05 -3.27
C SER A 332 9.37 0.02 -4.77
N ARG A 333 9.18 1.16 -5.44
CA ARG A 333 9.49 1.34 -6.87
C ARG A 333 10.52 2.48 -7.01
N PRO A 334 11.30 2.52 -8.09
CA PRO A 334 12.19 3.65 -8.36
C PRO A 334 11.49 5.00 -8.18
N GLY A 335 12.09 5.90 -7.40
CA GLY A 335 11.53 7.22 -7.09
C GLY A 335 10.55 7.29 -5.92
N THR A 336 10.18 6.16 -5.29
CA THR A 336 9.41 6.14 -4.04
C THR A 336 10.33 6.27 -2.81
N LEU A 337 9.75 6.48 -1.63
CA LEU A 337 10.44 6.23 -0.37
C LEU A 337 10.54 4.71 -0.11
N VAL A 338 11.31 4.36 0.93
CA VAL A 338 11.45 2.97 1.34
C VAL A 338 10.13 2.37 1.83
N SER A 339 9.96 1.07 1.59
CA SER A 339 8.90 0.26 2.20
C SER A 339 9.10 0.24 3.71
N ASN A 340 8.20 0.90 4.45
CA ASN A 340 8.32 1.10 5.89
C ASN A 340 7.82 -0.13 6.67
N LEU A 341 7.64 -0.04 8.00
CA LEU A 341 7.15 -1.17 8.82
C LEU A 341 5.79 -1.76 8.37
N GLN A 342 5.00 -0.98 7.64
CA GLN A 342 3.70 -1.36 7.07
C GLN A 342 3.70 -1.25 5.54
N GLY A 343 4.89 -1.23 4.91
CA GLY A 343 5.07 -0.93 3.50
C GLY A 343 4.69 0.50 3.17
N ILE A 344 3.45 0.70 2.70
CA ILE A 344 2.83 2.02 2.50
C ILE A 344 1.41 2.09 3.06
N TRP A 345 0.92 1.03 3.69
CA TRP A 345 -0.48 0.85 4.07
C TRP A 345 -0.69 1.09 5.57
N SER A 346 -1.17 2.28 5.94
CA SER A 346 -1.57 2.62 7.32
C SER A 346 -2.92 3.32 7.33
N GLN A 347 -3.73 3.00 8.34
CA GLN A 347 -5.04 3.64 8.60
C GLN A 347 -5.02 4.48 9.89
N LYS A 348 -3.94 4.39 10.67
CA LYS A 348 -3.87 5.01 12.01
C LYS A 348 -2.96 6.23 11.94
N VAL A 349 -3.40 7.32 12.57
CA VAL A 349 -2.60 8.53 12.79
C VAL A 349 -1.43 8.28 13.74
N ALA A 350 -1.61 7.34 14.68
CA ALA A 350 -0.58 6.80 15.56
C ALA A 350 -0.43 5.28 15.32
N PRO A 351 0.22 4.86 14.23
CA PRO A 351 0.46 3.45 13.94
C PRO A 351 1.49 2.85 14.91
N ALA A 352 1.48 1.51 15.05
CA ALA A 352 2.44 0.82 15.90
C ALA A 352 3.87 1.09 15.42
N TRP A 353 4.76 1.46 16.35
CA TRP A 353 6.14 1.88 16.07
C TRP A 353 6.24 2.93 14.96
N ASP A 354 5.25 3.83 14.93
CA ASP A 354 5.20 4.99 14.03
C ASP A 354 5.20 4.64 12.53
N ALA A 355 5.04 3.35 12.20
CA ALA A 355 5.31 2.77 10.90
C ALA A 355 6.65 3.24 10.31
N ALA A 356 7.65 3.52 11.14
CA ALA A 356 8.95 4.06 10.73
C ALA A 356 9.85 2.98 10.10
N PRO A 357 10.86 3.34 9.29
CA PRO A 357 11.88 2.40 8.83
C PRO A 357 12.84 2.03 9.97
N HIS A 358 12.60 0.91 10.65
CA HIS A 358 13.44 0.43 11.76
C HIS A 358 14.72 -0.25 11.27
N LEU A 359 15.88 0.32 11.62
CA LEU A 359 17.19 -0.01 11.02
C LEU A 359 17.98 -1.12 11.73
N ASN A 360 17.38 -1.87 12.65
CA ASN A 360 18.07 -2.91 13.42
C ASN A 360 17.64 -4.35 13.06
N ILE A 361 16.70 -4.52 12.13
CA ILE A 361 16.36 -5.80 11.47
C ILE A 361 15.24 -5.59 10.43
N ASN A 362 14.24 -4.77 10.76
CA ASN A 362 12.99 -4.70 10.01
C ASN A 362 13.17 -4.15 8.60
N LEU A 363 13.83 -3.00 8.46
CA LEU A 363 14.07 -2.42 7.14
C LEU A 363 14.93 -3.36 6.29
N GLN A 364 15.97 -3.98 6.86
CA GLN A 364 16.79 -4.95 6.15
C GLN A 364 15.95 -6.13 5.65
N MET A 365 15.07 -6.66 6.50
CA MET A 365 14.18 -7.77 6.18
C MET A 365 13.21 -7.45 5.04
N ASN A 366 12.67 -6.22 4.98
CA ASN A 366 11.81 -5.77 3.89
C ASN A 366 12.48 -5.94 2.51
N TYR A 367 13.81 -5.83 2.45
CA TYR A 367 14.58 -5.88 1.19
C TYR A 367 15.34 -7.19 0.96
N TRP A 368 15.31 -8.18 1.86
CA TRP A 368 16.01 -9.46 1.65
C TRP A 368 15.58 -10.21 0.38
N LEU A 369 14.32 -10.04 -0.03
CA LEU A 369 13.77 -10.68 -1.22
C LEU A 369 14.10 -9.93 -2.51
N ALA A 370 14.57 -8.67 -2.46
CA ALA A 370 14.73 -7.83 -3.66
C ALA A 370 15.64 -8.48 -4.72
N ILE A 371 16.87 -8.84 -4.35
CA ILE A 371 17.81 -9.46 -5.30
C ILE A 371 17.46 -10.93 -5.54
N SER A 372 17.25 -11.70 -4.47
CA SER A 372 17.04 -13.16 -4.56
C SER A 372 15.76 -13.54 -5.31
N CYS A 373 14.75 -12.66 -5.34
CA CYS A 373 13.49 -12.86 -6.04
C CYS A 373 13.34 -12.00 -7.31
N ASN A 374 14.47 -11.56 -7.89
CA ASN A 374 14.57 -10.90 -9.20
C ASN A 374 13.80 -9.57 -9.33
N LEU A 375 13.93 -8.72 -8.32
CA LEU A 375 13.31 -7.39 -8.18
C LEU A 375 14.35 -6.33 -7.78
N ALA A 376 15.53 -6.33 -8.40
CA ALA A 376 16.66 -5.51 -7.97
C ALA A 376 16.34 -4.01 -7.93
N GLU A 377 15.64 -3.52 -8.93
CA GLU A 377 15.17 -2.13 -9.08
C GLU A 377 14.19 -1.70 -7.96
N CYS A 378 13.52 -2.65 -7.30
CA CYS A 378 12.74 -2.32 -6.10
C CYS A 378 13.63 -1.94 -4.91
N GLN A 379 14.94 -2.17 -4.95
CA GLN A 379 15.89 -1.78 -3.88
C GLN A 379 16.38 -0.33 -4.00
N GLU A 380 16.15 0.36 -5.12
CA GLU A 380 16.62 1.74 -5.34
C GLU A 380 16.23 2.70 -4.19
N PRO A 381 14.98 2.70 -3.68
CA PRO A 381 14.61 3.54 -2.54
C PRO A 381 15.47 3.33 -1.29
N LEU A 382 15.96 2.10 -1.06
CA LEU A 382 16.85 1.80 0.07
C LEU A 382 18.21 2.48 -0.11
N PHE A 383 18.76 2.49 -1.32
CA PHE A 383 20.03 3.16 -1.61
C PHE A 383 19.91 4.68 -1.52
N ASP A 384 18.78 5.24 -1.95
CA ASP A 384 18.49 6.67 -1.77
C ASP A 384 18.43 7.03 -0.27
N LEU A 385 17.75 6.21 0.54
CA LEU A 385 17.72 6.40 1.99
C LEU A 385 19.13 6.33 2.60
N ILE A 386 19.91 5.31 2.27
CA ILE A 386 21.30 5.15 2.78
C ILE A 386 22.15 6.37 2.40
N SER A 387 22.04 6.83 1.16
CA SER A 387 22.76 8.01 0.67
C SER A 387 22.40 9.26 1.46
N ASN A 388 21.11 9.49 1.71
CA ASN A 388 20.63 10.60 2.53
C ASN A 388 21.08 10.48 4.00
N LEU A 389 21.01 9.27 4.58
CA LEU A 389 21.50 9.00 5.92
C LEU A 389 23.00 9.21 6.06
N SER A 390 23.80 9.00 5.00
CA SER A 390 25.25 9.24 5.04
C SER A 390 25.59 10.73 5.26
N ILE A 391 24.74 11.65 4.80
CA ILE A 391 24.91 13.09 4.97
C ILE A 391 24.65 13.47 6.44
N ASN A 392 23.51 13.07 7.01
CA ASN A 392 23.18 13.35 8.41
C ASN A 392 24.07 12.56 9.38
N GLY A 393 24.34 11.30 9.08
CA GLY A 393 25.18 10.41 9.89
C GLY A 393 26.62 10.91 10.00
N ARG A 394 27.15 11.61 8.98
CA ARG A 394 28.44 12.30 9.09
C ARG A 394 28.44 13.31 10.23
N LYS A 395 27.40 14.13 10.35
CA LYS A 395 27.27 15.13 11.42
C LYS A 395 27.18 14.44 12.79
N THR A 396 26.34 13.41 12.92
CA THR A 396 26.23 12.60 14.15
C THR A 396 27.57 11.99 14.55
N SER A 397 28.34 11.45 13.59
CA SER A 397 29.64 10.85 13.85
C SER A 397 30.74 11.85 14.26
N GLN A 398 30.60 13.14 13.90
CA GLN A 398 31.57 14.17 14.25
C GLN A 398 31.44 14.64 15.71
N VAL A 399 30.25 14.48 16.30
CA VAL A 399 29.96 14.90 17.69
C VAL A 399 29.94 13.73 18.69
N SER A 400 30.14 12.50 18.21
CA SER A 400 30.23 11.27 19.00
C SER A 400 31.68 10.83 19.13
#